data_AF-A0A945X9A9-F1
#
_entry.id   AF-A0A945X9A9-F1
#
_cell.length_a   1.000
_cell.length_b   1.000
_cell.length_c   1.000
_cell.angle_alpha   90.00
_cell.angle_beta   90.00
_cell.angle_gamma   90.00
#
_symmetry.space_group_name_H-M   'P 1'
#
loop_
_entity.id
_entity.type
_entity.pdbx_description
1 polymer ?
#
loop_
_entity_poly.entity_id
_entity_poly.type
_entity_poly.pdbx_seq_one_letter_code
_entity_poly.pdbx_strand_id
1 'polypeptide(L)'
;MWRVALRLRWIAALILALGVAAAFAALGQWQLNRSVEQATVIERDTESVVPLESLAVPQSTITTQASGRTVSVTCRFVEGDDVVVVERQSPSGSGSWLVRHCRTPEGDSLVVAAGWLGEAAFVDSDPGRE
;
A
#
# COMPACT_ATOMS: atom_id res chain seq x y z
N MET A 1 10.10 56.70 22.61
CA MET A 1 9.15 55.60 22.34
C MET A 1 9.72 54.20 22.64
N TRP A 2 11.04 53.99 22.70
CA TRP A 2 11.68 52.69 23.03
C TRP A 2 11.67 52.26 24.51
N ARG A 3 11.21 53.11 25.45
CA ARG A 3 11.26 52.83 26.90
C ARG A 3 10.23 51.81 27.41
N VAL A 4 9.22 51.47 26.60
CA VAL A 4 8.28 50.38 26.93
C VAL A 4 8.95 49.02 26.74
N ALA A 5 9.79 48.87 25.70
CA ALA A 5 10.46 47.61 25.36
C ALA A 5 11.54 47.18 26.36
N LEU A 6 12.13 48.12 27.12
CA LEU A 6 13.21 47.85 28.08
C LEU A 6 12.74 47.58 29.51
N ARG A 7 11.42 47.53 29.79
CA ARG A 7 10.97 47.05 31.10
C ARG A 7 11.18 45.55 31.16
N LEU A 8 11.85 45.07 32.21
CA LEU A 8 12.14 43.66 32.48
C LEU A 8 10.92 42.74 32.27
N ARG A 9 9.72 43.26 32.50
CA ARG A 9 8.43 42.58 32.24
C ARG A 9 8.20 42.18 30.78
N TRP A 10 8.57 43.02 29.81
CA TRP A 10 8.39 42.72 28.38
C TRP A 10 9.45 41.75 27.87
N ILE A 11 10.67 41.83 28.41
CA ILE A 11 11.72 40.83 28.15
C ILE A 11 11.31 39.47 28.73
N ALA A 12 10.77 39.45 29.95
CA ALA A 12 10.24 38.21 30.56
C ALA A 12 9.07 37.62 29.75
N ALA A 13 8.14 38.45 29.27
CA ALA A 13 7.05 38.01 28.40
C ALA A 13 7.57 37.44 27.07
N LEU A 14 8.61 38.05 26.49
CA LEU A 14 9.25 37.56 25.27
C LEU A 14 9.92 36.20 25.50
N ILE A 15 10.65 36.04 26.60
CA ILE A 15 11.29 34.76 26.97
C ILE A 15 10.24 33.68 27.21
N LEU A 16 9.15 34.01 27.90
CA LEU A 16 8.03 33.09 28.12
C LEU A 16 7.43 32.64 26.79
N ALA A 17 7.17 33.58 25.88
CA ALA A 17 6.62 33.27 24.55
C ALA A 17 7.57 32.38 23.74
N LEU A 18 8.88 32.65 23.77
CA LEU A 18 9.90 31.81 23.13
C LEU A 18 9.95 30.41 23.75
N GLY A 19 9.84 30.29 25.07
CA GLY A 19 9.80 29.00 25.75
C GLY A 19 8.59 28.16 25.36
N VAL A 20 7.41 28.78 25.28
CA VAL A 20 6.18 28.11 24.81
C VAL A 20 6.32 27.68 23.34
N ALA A 21 6.85 28.54 22.47
CA ALA A 21 7.09 28.21 21.08
C ALA A 21 8.08 27.03 20.92
N ALA A 22 9.17 27.01 21.71
CA ALA A 22 10.12 25.92 21.71
C ALA A 22 9.50 24.60 22.20
N ALA A 23 8.62 24.65 23.21
CA ALA A 23 7.89 23.47 23.70
C ALA A 23 6.96 22.90 22.61
N PHE A 24 6.19 23.74 21.93
CA PHE A 24 5.35 23.30 20.81
C PHE A 24 6.18 22.74 19.65
N ALA A 25 7.31 23.37 19.33
CA ALA A 25 8.22 22.87 18.30
C ALA A 25 8.78 21.49 18.68
N ALA A 26 9.20 21.29 19.93
CA ALA A 26 9.72 20.01 20.42
C ALA A 26 8.65 18.91 20.40
N LEU A 27 7.42 19.21 20.84
CA LEU A 27 6.29 18.27 20.79
C LEU A 27 5.88 17.96 19.34
N GLY A 28 5.88 18.95 18.45
CA GLY A 28 5.63 18.76 17.02
C GLY A 28 6.71 17.92 16.36
N GLN A 29 7.98 18.13 16.70
CA GLN A 29 9.10 17.29 16.27
C GLN A 29 8.96 15.86 16.78
N TRP A 30 8.50 15.66 18.02
CA TRP A 30 8.23 14.32 18.55
C TRP A 30 7.10 13.61 17.79
N GLN A 31 6.00 14.33 17.52
CA GLN A 31 4.89 13.82 16.71
C GLN A 31 5.35 13.48 15.28
N LEU A 32 6.13 14.36 14.65
CA LEU A 32 6.68 14.15 13.31
C LEU A 32 7.63 12.96 13.29
N ASN A 33 8.59 12.88 14.21
CA ASN A 33 9.52 11.75 14.31
C ASN A 33 8.75 10.43 14.50
N ARG A 34 7.67 10.43 15.31
CA ARG A 34 6.85 9.24 15.49
C ARG A 34 6.04 8.88 14.23
N SER A 35 5.57 9.88 13.48
CA SER A 35 4.89 9.67 12.20
C SER A 35 5.85 9.22 11.09
N VAL A 36 7.10 9.70 11.12
CA VAL A 36 8.15 9.41 10.13
C VAL A 36 8.89 8.10 10.46
N GLU A 37 8.82 7.60 11.71
CA GLU A 37 9.25 6.23 12.06
C GLU A 37 8.42 5.12 11.39
N GLN A 38 7.35 5.44 10.66
CA GLN A 38 6.69 4.52 9.71
C GLN A 38 7.22 4.62 8.28
N ALA A 39 8.15 5.53 8.02
CA ALA A 39 8.91 5.66 6.80
C ALA A 39 10.40 5.34 7.05
N THR A 40 10.67 4.32 7.87
CA THR A 40 11.86 3.54 7.55
C THR A 40 11.59 3.01 6.14
N VAL A 41 12.34 3.55 5.18
CA VAL A 41 12.71 2.77 4.01
C VAL A 41 13.50 1.61 4.59
N ILE A 42 12.78 0.60 5.10
CA ILE A 42 13.22 -0.76 4.93
C ILE A 42 13.46 -0.77 3.43
N GLU A 43 14.72 -0.92 3.05
CA GLU A 43 15.10 -1.52 1.78
C GLU A 43 14.24 -2.77 1.68
N ARG A 44 13.01 -2.60 1.19
CA ARG A 44 12.00 -3.61 1.29
C ARG A 44 12.51 -4.58 0.27
N ASP A 45 13.01 -5.68 0.77
CA ASP A 45 13.22 -6.90 0.01
C ASP A 45 11.83 -7.45 -0.40
N THR A 46 10.99 -6.60 -0.99
CA THR A 46 9.79 -6.93 -1.75
C THR A 46 10.16 -7.54 -3.10
N GLU A 47 11.43 -7.45 -3.48
CA GLU A 47 12.04 -8.22 -4.57
C GLU A 47 12.49 -9.63 -4.15
N SER A 48 12.73 -9.88 -2.85
CA SER A 48 13.02 -11.23 -2.38
C SER A 48 11.73 -12.05 -2.34
N VAL A 49 11.61 -12.94 -3.33
CA VAL A 49 10.51 -13.88 -3.48
C VAL A 49 10.55 -14.88 -2.33
N VAL A 50 9.50 -14.91 -1.52
CA VAL A 50 9.38 -15.83 -0.38
C VAL A 50 8.30 -16.88 -0.67
N PRO A 51 8.44 -18.15 -0.22
CA PRO A 51 7.38 -19.13 -0.38
C PRO A 51 6.08 -18.68 0.29
N LEU A 52 4.94 -18.82 -0.39
CA LEU A 52 3.63 -18.35 0.08
C LEU A 52 3.26 -18.95 1.45
N GLU A 53 3.58 -20.23 1.66
CA GLU A 53 3.33 -20.99 2.88
C GLU A 53 4.03 -20.42 4.13
N SER A 54 5.07 -19.60 3.95
CA SER A 54 5.75 -18.93 5.07
C SER A 54 5.00 -17.69 5.56
N LEU A 55 4.09 -17.14 4.75
CA LEU A 55 3.39 -15.87 5.02
C LEU A 55 1.90 -16.04 5.26
N ALA A 56 1.29 -17.08 4.67
CA ALA A 56 -0.14 -17.32 4.75
C ALA A 56 -0.45 -18.81 4.89
N VAL A 57 -1.44 -19.12 5.72
CA VAL A 57 -1.99 -20.47 5.87
C VAL A 57 -3.39 -20.49 5.25
N PRO A 58 -3.79 -21.56 4.54
CA PRO A 58 -5.14 -21.72 4.03
C PRO A 58 -6.20 -21.48 5.12
N GLN A 59 -7.33 -20.88 4.74
CA GLN A 59 -8.47 -20.61 5.62
C GLN A 59 -8.14 -19.77 6.88
N SER A 60 -7.02 -19.04 6.88
CA SER A 60 -6.65 -18.09 7.93
C SER A 60 -6.81 -16.65 7.46
N THR A 61 -6.80 -15.72 8.41
CA THR A 61 -6.84 -14.29 8.08
C THR A 61 -5.52 -13.83 7.46
N ILE A 62 -5.60 -13.12 6.33
CA ILE A 62 -4.41 -12.54 5.69
C ILE A 62 -3.90 -11.39 6.56
N THR A 63 -2.64 -11.48 6.97
CA THR A 63 -1.97 -10.46 7.77
C THR A 63 -1.52 -9.29 6.90
N THR A 64 -1.31 -8.13 7.52
CA THR A 64 -0.71 -6.96 6.85
C THR A 64 0.70 -7.24 6.32
N GLN A 65 1.41 -8.21 6.89
CA GLN A 65 2.74 -8.63 6.41
C GLN A 65 2.68 -9.46 5.14
N ALA A 66 1.63 -10.25 4.93
CA ALA A 66 1.44 -11.07 3.73
C ALA A 66 0.92 -10.24 2.54
N SER A 67 0.19 -9.16 2.80
CA SER A 67 -0.34 -8.28 1.75
C SER A 67 0.76 -7.51 1.00
N GLY A 68 0.68 -7.48 -0.33
CA GLY A 68 1.61 -6.73 -1.19
C GLY A 68 3.03 -7.32 -1.27
N ARG A 69 3.22 -8.60 -0.91
CA ARG A 69 4.50 -9.31 -1.04
C ARG A 69 4.56 -10.11 -2.33
N THR A 70 5.75 -10.15 -2.94
CA THR A 70 6.06 -11.08 -4.02
C THR A 70 6.33 -12.47 -3.43
N VAL A 71 5.62 -13.48 -3.92
CA VAL A 71 5.69 -14.84 -3.39
C VAL A 71 5.88 -15.87 -4.50
N SER A 72 6.48 -17.00 -4.16
CA SER A 72 6.52 -18.19 -5.02
C SER A 72 5.56 -19.24 -4.50
N VAL A 73 4.90 -19.94 -5.42
CA VAL A 73 4.04 -21.08 -5.15
C VAL A 73 4.08 -22.02 -6.34
N THR A 74 4.09 -23.33 -6.07
CA THR A 74 3.90 -24.35 -7.11
C THR A 74 2.45 -24.79 -7.10
N CYS A 75 1.74 -24.64 -8.22
CA CYS A 75 0.35 -25.04 -8.32
C CYS A 75 0.00 -25.37 -9.79
N ARG A 76 -1.14 -26.04 -9.99
CA ARG A 76 -1.69 -26.35 -11.32
C ARG A 76 -3.02 -25.64 -11.50
N PHE A 77 -3.20 -24.95 -12.63
CA PHE A 77 -4.49 -24.37 -12.97
C PHE A 77 -5.54 -25.45 -13.23
N VAL A 78 -6.74 -25.27 -12.67
CA VAL A 78 -7.90 -26.13 -12.89
C VAL A 78 -8.61 -25.66 -14.14
N GLU A 79 -8.63 -26.49 -15.18
CA GLU A 79 -9.30 -26.14 -16.44
C GLU A 79 -10.82 -26.06 -16.26
N GLY A 80 -11.46 -25.10 -16.95
CA GLY A 80 -12.91 -24.90 -16.91
C GLY A 80 -13.41 -24.09 -15.70
N ASP A 81 -12.53 -23.64 -14.81
CA ASP A 81 -12.86 -22.87 -13.60
C ASP A 81 -12.26 -21.46 -13.63
N ASP A 82 -12.07 -20.93 -14.85
CA ASP A 82 -11.62 -19.56 -15.08
C ASP A 82 -12.84 -18.61 -15.06
N VAL A 83 -12.74 -17.51 -14.33
CA VAL A 83 -13.80 -16.51 -14.16
C VAL A 83 -13.32 -15.15 -14.65
N VAL A 84 -14.12 -14.52 -15.52
CA VAL A 84 -13.89 -13.13 -15.92
C VAL A 84 -14.76 -12.22 -15.06
N VAL A 85 -14.11 -11.36 -14.28
CA VAL A 85 -14.79 -10.34 -13.48
C VAL A 85 -14.83 -9.04 -14.28
N VAL A 86 -15.98 -8.78 -14.89
CA VAL A 86 -16.24 -7.63 -15.76
C VAL A 86 -16.53 -6.34 -14.98
N GLU A 87 -16.53 -5.21 -15.69
CA GLU A 87 -16.95 -3.89 -15.20
C GLU A 87 -16.22 -3.41 -13.93
N ARG A 88 -14.94 -3.78 -13.80
CA ARG A 88 -14.11 -3.34 -12.67
C ARG A 88 -13.51 -1.97 -12.97
N GLN A 89 -13.52 -1.09 -11.97
CA GLN A 89 -12.88 0.22 -12.07
C GLN A 89 -11.39 0.10 -11.68
N SER A 90 -10.54 0.71 -12.49
CA SER A 90 -9.10 0.85 -12.31
C SER A 90 -8.73 2.32 -12.51
N PRO A 91 -7.59 2.82 -11.98
CA PRO A 91 -7.09 4.16 -12.29
C PRO A 91 -6.94 4.44 -13.79
N SER A 92 -6.83 3.38 -14.61
CA SER A 92 -6.71 3.45 -16.07
C SER A 92 -8.05 3.38 -16.83
N GLY A 93 -9.18 3.23 -16.13
CA GLY A 93 -10.52 3.07 -16.73
C GLY A 93 -11.26 1.82 -16.28
N SER A 94 -12.37 1.49 -16.94
CA SER A 94 -13.07 0.23 -16.74
C SER A 94 -12.39 -0.92 -17.48
N GLY A 95 -12.54 -2.14 -16.99
CA GLY A 95 -12.04 -3.33 -17.64
C GLY A 95 -12.42 -4.61 -16.91
N SER A 96 -11.81 -5.71 -17.35
CA SER A 96 -12.11 -7.06 -16.89
C SER A 96 -10.86 -7.74 -16.33
N TRP A 97 -11.02 -8.45 -15.21
CA TRP A 97 -9.97 -9.32 -14.66
C TRP A 97 -10.20 -10.76 -15.08
N LEU A 98 -9.17 -11.40 -15.61
CA LEU A 98 -9.12 -12.87 -15.69
C LEU A 98 -8.66 -13.41 -14.34
N VAL A 99 -9.56 -14.14 -13.68
CA VAL A 99 -9.30 -14.82 -12.42
C VAL A 99 -9.29 -16.31 -12.67
N ARG A 100 -8.24 -17.00 -12.21
CA ARG A 100 -8.03 -18.43 -12.42
C ARG A 100 -7.90 -19.15 -11.11
N HIS A 101 -8.40 -20.38 -11.07
CA HIS A 101 -8.22 -21.27 -9.93
C HIS A 101 -6.95 -22.09 -10.09
N CYS A 102 -6.00 -21.92 -9.18
CA CYS A 102 -4.79 -22.74 -9.07
C CYS A 102 -4.86 -23.65 -7.85
N ARG A 103 -4.50 -24.93 -8.00
CA ARG A 103 -4.49 -25.91 -6.91
C ARG A 103 -3.08 -26.38 -6.60
N THR A 104 -2.67 -26.32 -5.33
CA THR A 104 -1.35 -26.79 -4.89
C THR A 104 -1.29 -28.32 -4.86
N PRO A 105 -0.09 -28.94 -4.85
CA PRO A 105 0.07 -30.39 -4.68
C PRO A 105 -0.58 -30.94 -3.40
N GLU A 106 -0.64 -30.13 -2.34
CA GLU A 106 -1.23 -30.45 -1.04
C GLU A 106 -2.77 -30.41 -1.09
N GLY A 107 -3.33 -29.86 -2.17
CA GLY A 107 -4.77 -29.82 -2.41
C GLY A 107 -5.43 -28.48 -2.11
N ASP A 108 -4.68 -27.47 -1.67
CA ASP A 108 -5.17 -26.14 -1.35
C ASP A 108 -5.56 -25.36 -2.61
N SER A 109 -6.59 -24.53 -2.50
CA SER A 109 -7.13 -23.72 -3.60
C SER A 109 -6.66 -22.28 -3.50
N LEU A 110 -6.08 -21.75 -4.57
CA LEU A 110 -5.60 -20.38 -4.69
C LEU A 110 -6.32 -19.68 -5.85
N VAL A 111 -6.79 -18.46 -5.57
CA VAL A 111 -7.36 -17.56 -6.58
C VAL A 111 -6.25 -16.69 -7.13
N VAL A 112 -6.00 -16.77 -8.44
CA VAL A 112 -4.93 -16.03 -9.11
C VAL A 112 -5.56 -15.03 -10.09
N ALA A 113 -5.34 -13.74 -9.87
CA ALA A 113 -5.64 -12.71 -10.86
C ALA A 113 -4.56 -12.78 -11.96
N ALA A 114 -4.86 -13.51 -13.04
CA ALA A 114 -3.88 -13.85 -14.08
C ALA A 114 -3.66 -12.73 -15.10
N GLY A 115 -4.62 -11.82 -15.26
CA GLY A 115 -4.48 -10.72 -16.20
C GLY A 115 -5.59 -9.68 -16.11
N TRP A 116 -5.28 -8.48 -16.59
CA TRP A 116 -6.19 -7.35 -16.73
C TRP A 116 -6.39 -7.02 -18.21
N LEU A 117 -7.65 -6.82 -18.60
CA LEU A 117 -8.02 -6.36 -19.93
C LEU A 117 -8.82 -5.06 -19.80
N GLY A 118 -8.21 -3.93 -20.17
CA GLY A 118 -8.91 -2.65 -20.20
C GLY A 118 -9.89 -2.56 -21.36
N GLU A 119 -10.97 -1.79 -21.21
CA GLU A 119 -11.98 -1.61 -22.27
C GLU A 119 -11.39 -1.13 -23.61
N ALA A 120 -10.38 -0.25 -23.55
CA ALA A 120 -9.69 0.23 -24.75
C ALA A 120 -8.99 -0.88 -25.53
N ALA A 121 -8.57 -1.97 -24.87
CA ALA A 121 -7.94 -3.10 -25.54
C ALA A 121 -8.95 -3.99 -26.30
N PHE A 122 -10.23 -3.97 -25.91
CA PHE A 122 -11.30 -4.62 -26.70
C PHE A 122 -11.54 -3.90 -28.03
N VAL A 123 -11.46 -2.56 -28.04
CA VAL A 123 -11.69 -1.77 -29.26
C VAL A 123 -10.61 -1.99 -30.31
N ASP A 124 -9.35 -2.19 -29.88
CA ASP A 124 -8.20 -2.41 -30.76
C ASP A 124 -8.08 -3.85 -31.28
N SER A 125 -8.78 -4.80 -30.65
CA SER A 125 -8.74 -6.23 -31.02
C SER A 125 -9.90 -6.68 -31.92
N ASP A 126 -10.81 -5.78 -32.30
CA ASP A 126 -11.88 -6.04 -33.27
C ASP A 126 -11.31 -5.95 -34.71
N PRO A 127 -11.08 -7.08 -35.42
CA PRO A 127 -10.54 -7.07 -36.77
C PRO A 127 -11.62 -6.76 -37.82
N GLY A 128 -12.85 -6.42 -37.41
CA GLY A 128 -14.02 -6.25 -38.27
C GLY A 128 -14.30 -4.83 -38.74
N ARG A 129 -13.38 -3.87 -38.56
CA ARG A 129 -13.51 -2.49 -39.07
C ARG A 129 -12.44 -2.16 -40.11
N GLU A 130 -12.49 -2.83 -41.26
CA GLU A 130 -11.96 -2.34 -42.53
C GLU A 130 -13.04 -2.39 -43.62
#